data_AF-A0A662C3J0-F1
#
_entry.id   AF-A0A662C3J0-F1
#
_cell.length_a   1.000
_cell.length_b   1.000
_cell.length_c   1.000
_cell.angle_alpha   90.00
_cell.angle_beta   90.00
_cell.angle_gamma   90.00
#
_symmetry.space_group_name_H-M   'P 1'
#
loop_
_entity.id
_entity.type
_entity.pdbx_description
1 polymer ?
#
loop_
_entity_poly.entity_id
_entity_poly.type
_entity_poly.pdbx_seq_one_letter_code
_entity_poly.pdbx_strand_id
1 'polypeptide(L)' 'VSHKGNYVGEYYADLVVDDFVILELKATERISEKFEFQLINYLRTTDKEVGLLFNFGVKPEFKRKIFENSRKRN' A
#
# COMPACT_ATOMS: atom_id res chain seq x y z
N VAL A 1 -5.40 -5.27 12.95
CA VAL A 1 -4.72 -6.54 12.61
C VAL A 1 -4.60 -7.39 13.87
N SER A 2 -5.08 -8.63 13.82
CA SER A 2 -4.92 -9.61 14.90
C SER A 2 -3.88 -10.66 14.53
N HIS A 3 -2.98 -10.98 15.45
CA HIS A 3 -2.01 -12.07 15.30
C HIS A 3 -2.18 -13.02 16.49
N LYS A 4 -2.50 -14.28 16.21
CA LYS A 4 -2.76 -15.32 17.23
C LYS A 4 -3.81 -14.91 18.28
N GLY A 5 -4.91 -14.29 17.82
CA GLY A 5 -6.01 -13.87 18.71
C GLY A 5 -5.75 -12.61 19.53
N ASN A 6 -4.55 -12.02 19.49
CA ASN A 6 -4.24 -10.75 20.14
C ASN A 6 -4.38 -9.59 19.16
N TYR A 7 -5.02 -8.52 19.60
CA TYR A 7 -5.12 -7.27 18.83
C TYR A 7 -3.76 -6.57 18.85
N VAL A 8 -3.07 -6.54 17.70
CA VAL A 8 -1.69 -6.03 17.59
C VAL A 8 -1.65 -4.57 17.13
N GLY A 9 -2.82 -3.98 16.83
CA GLY A 9 -2.99 -2.58 16.42
C GLY A 9 -3.75 -2.42 15.11
N GLU A 10 -4.08 -1.18 14.77
CA GLU A 10 -4.65 -0.80 13.48
C GLU A 10 -3.51 -0.61 12.48
N TYR A 11 -3.59 -1.32 11.36
CA TYR A 11 -2.59 -1.27 10.31
C TYR A 11 -3.34 -1.09 9.01
N TYR A 12 -3.10 0.04 8.34
CA TYR A 12 -3.81 0.47 7.15
C TYR A 12 -2.88 0.27 5.96
N ALA A 13 -3.32 -0.50 4.97
CA ALA A 13 -2.62 -0.55 3.69
C ALA A 13 -2.62 0.86 3.08
N ASP A 14 -1.53 1.25 2.42
CA ASP A 14 -1.43 2.57 1.80
C ASP A 14 -2.55 2.80 0.79
N LEU A 15 -2.88 1.76 0.01
CA LEU A 15 -3.96 1.77 -0.95
C LEU A 15 -4.54 0.37 -1.15
N VAL A 16 -5.85 0.31 -1.34
CA VAL A 16 -6.54 -0.85 -1.90
C VAL A 16 -7.12 -0.44 -3.25
N VAL A 17 -6.80 -1.19 -4.30
CA VAL A 17 -7.25 -0.92 -5.67
C VAL A 17 -8.37 -1.88 -6.03
N ASP A 18 -9.50 -1.30 -6.45
CA ASP A 18 -10.70 -2.01 -6.90
C ASP A 18 -11.20 -3.08 -5.91
N ASP A 19 -10.92 -2.91 -4.62
CA ASP A 19 -11.17 -3.92 -3.61
C ASP A 19 -10.54 -5.31 -3.87
N PHE A 20 -9.55 -5.44 -4.76
CA PHE A 20 -8.86 -6.73 -5.03
C PHE A 20 -7.37 -6.71 -4.68
N VAL A 21 -6.69 -5.58 -4.87
CA VAL A 21 -5.23 -5.51 -4.77
C VAL A 21 -4.81 -4.63 -3.60
N ILE A 22 -3.95 -5.16 -2.73
CA ILE A 22 -3.27 -4.38 -1.70
C ILE A 22 -1.99 -3.79 -2.29
N LEU A 23 -1.82 -2.49 -2.18
CA LEU A 23 -0.62 -1.79 -2.63
C LEU A 23 0.10 -1.17 -1.45
N GLU A 24 1.37 -1.54 -1.31
CA GLU A 24 2.30 -1.02 -0.29
C GLU A 24 3.41 -0.23 -0.99
N LEU A 25 3.62 1.01 -0.56
CA LEU A 25 4.56 1.94 -1.16
C LEU A 25 5.71 2.22 -0.20
N LYS A 26 6.94 2.10 -0.68
CA LYS A 26 8.16 2.41 0.08
C LYS A 26 9.01 3.43 -0.68
N ALA A 27 9.79 4.19 0.07
CA ALA A 27 10.81 5.08 -0.46
C ALA A 27 12.12 4.81 0.30
N THR A 28 12.77 3.70 -0.03
CA THR A 28 13.97 3.19 0.64
C THR A 28 15.06 2.83 -0.38
N GLU A 29 16.30 2.62 0.07
CA GLU A 29 17.38 2.20 -0.83
C GLU A 29 17.08 0.87 -1.52
N ARG A 30 16.52 -0.08 -0.76
CA ARG A 30 16.10 -1.40 -1.24
C ARG A 30 14.88 -1.88 -0.50
N ILE A 31 14.17 -2.83 -1.12
CA ILE A 31 13.16 -3.63 -0.43
C ILE A 31 13.86 -4.49 0.61
N SER A 32 13.22 -4.65 1.77
CA SER A 32 13.69 -5.52 2.84
C SER A 32 12.63 -6.57 3.13
N GLU A 33 13.04 -7.73 3.63
CA GLU A 33 12.13 -8.82 4.01
C GLU A 33 11.03 -8.36 4.99
N LYS A 34 11.33 -7.38 5.85
CA LYS A 34 10.33 -6.79 6.76
C LYS A 34 9.12 -6.24 5.99
N PHE A 35 9.33 -5.60 4.84
CA PHE A 35 8.25 -5.05 4.02
C PHE A 35 7.46 -6.15 3.31
N GLU A 36 8.12 -7.22 2.90
CA GLU A 36 7.46 -8.40 2.32
C GLU A 36 6.59 -9.12 3.36
N PHE A 37 7.12 -9.36 4.56
CA PHE A 37 6.35 -9.95 5.66
C PHE A 37 5.17 -9.09 6.06
N GLN A 38 5.33 -7.76 6.00
CA GLN A 38 4.24 -6.83 6.23
C GLN A 38 3.11 -7.04 5.21
N LEU A 39 3.44 -7.10 3.91
CA LEU A 39 2.46 -7.35 2.84
C LEU A 39 1.81 -8.74 2.98
N ILE A 40 2.59 -9.77 3.31
CA ILE A 40 2.08 -11.13 3.55
C ILE A 40 1.10 -11.14 4.73
N ASN A 41 1.37 -10.40 5.80
CA ASN A 41 0.44 -10.32 6.93
C ASN A 41 -0.91 -9.71 6.52
N TYR A 42 -0.90 -8.72 5.63
CA TYR A 42 -2.15 -8.20 5.08
C TYR A 42 -2.91 -9.24 4.26
N LEU A 43 -2.25 -9.93 3.34
CA LEU A 43 -2.88 -11.00 2.56
C LEU A 43 -3.45 -12.11 3.45
N ARG A 44 -2.77 -12.44 4.55
CA ARG A 44 -3.23 -13.46 5.51
C ARG A 44 -4.40 -13.03 6.40
N THR A 45 -4.60 -11.73 6.59
CA THR A 45 -5.60 -11.19 7.53
C THR A 45 -6.76 -10.49 6.84
N THR A 46 -6.75 -10.46 5.50
CA THR A 46 -7.81 -9.95 4.65
C THR A 46 -8.27 -11.06 3.71
N ASP A 47 -9.32 -10.78 2.94
CA ASP A 47 -9.82 -11.60 1.84
C ASP A 47 -9.08 -11.34 0.51
N LYS A 48 -8.01 -10.52 0.53
CA LYS A 48 -7.27 -10.14 -0.67
C LYS A 48 -6.17 -11.15 -0.98
N GLU A 49 -6.06 -11.52 -2.26
CA GLU A 49 -5.12 -12.52 -2.74
C GLU A 49 -3.87 -11.92 -3.37
N VAL A 50 -3.95 -10.66 -3.83
CA VAL A 50 -2.88 -10.00 -4.57
C VAL A 50 -2.34 -8.80 -3.79
N GLY A 51 -1.02 -8.81 -3.59
CA GLY A 51 -0.27 -7.73 -2.96
C GLY A 51 0.85 -7.22 -3.88
N LEU A 52 0.99 -5.91 -3.99
CA LEU A 52 2.07 -5.26 -4.72
C LEU A 52 2.92 -4.40 -3.77
N LEU A 53 4.23 -4.59 -3.81
CA LEU A 53 5.20 -3.80 -3.06
C LEU A 53 6.05 -2.97 -4.03
N PHE A 54 5.86 -1.66 -4.04
CA PHE A 54 6.64 -0.76 -4.88
C PHE A 54 7.63 0.06 -4.06
N ASN A 55 8.89 0.09 -4.48
CA ASN A 55 9.90 0.94 -3.90
C ASN A 55 10.28 2.07 -4.87
N PHE A 56 10.01 3.31 -4.48
CA PHE A 56 10.34 4.52 -5.24
C PHE A 56 11.78 5.02 -5.01
N GLY A 57 12.60 4.26 -4.28
CA GLY A 57 13.99 4.61 -4.01
C GLY A 57 14.14 5.65 -2.89
N VAL A 58 15.39 6.01 -2.59
CA VAL A 58 15.75 7.00 -1.55
C VAL A 58 15.29 8.42 -1.85
N LYS A 59 15.15 8.77 -3.13
CA LYS A 59 14.73 10.10 -3.55
C LYS A 59 13.50 9.96 -4.44
N PRO A 60 12.30 10.22 -3.91
CA PRO A 60 11.09 10.13 -4.71
C PRO A 60 11.08 11.24 -5.76
N GLU A 61 10.80 10.87 -7.01
CA GLU A 61 10.42 11.84 -8.03
C GLU A 61 8.92 12.09 -7.94
N PHE A 62 8.50 13.34 -7.75
CA PHE A 62 7.08 13.67 -7.72
C PHE A 62 6.72 14.79 -8.69
N LYS A 63 5.59 14.63 -9.38
CA LYS A 63 4.96 15.65 -10.21
C LYS A 63 3.51 15.78 -9.77
N ARG A 64 3.16 16.93 -9.18
CA ARG A 64 1.77 17.24 -8.85
C ARG A 64 1.10 17.95 -10.02
N LYS A 65 -0.01 17.41 -10.49
CA LYS A 65 -0.90 18.04 -11.48
C LYS A 65 -2.28 18.22 -10.85
N ILE A 66 -2.87 19.39 -11.03
CA ILE A 66 -4.21 19.71 -10.54
C ILE A 66 -5.05 20.11 -11.74
N PHE A 67 -6.21 19.49 -11.88
CA PHE A 67 -7.23 19.91 -12.84
C PHE A 67 -8.57 19.95 -12.11
N GLU A 68 -9.13 21.15 -11.95
CA GLU A 68 -10.37 21.34 -11.22
C GLU A 68 -11.53 20.62 -11.92
N ASN A 69 -12.36 19.92 -11.14
CA ASN A 69 -13.52 19.21 -11.69
C ASN A 69 -14.51 20.17 -12.39
N SER A 70 -14.64 21.40 -11.91
CA SER A 70 -15.43 22.46 -12.56
C SER A 70 -14.96 22.79 -13.98
N ARG A 71 -13.70 22.50 -14.31
CA ARG A 71 -13.10 22.72 -15.64
C ARG A 71 -13.15 21.48 -16.53
N LYS A 72 -13.60 20.33 -16.00
CA LYS A 72 -13.89 19.14 -16.80
C LYS A 72 -15.22 19.43 -17.51
N ARG A 73 -15.16 19.87 -18.77
CA ARG A 73 -16.34 19.87 -19.63
C ARG A 73 -16.77 18.41 -19.81
N ASN A 74 -18.04 18.11 -19.54
CA ASN A 74 -18.65 16.82 -19.89
C ASN A 74 -18.63 16.65 -21.41
#